data_AF-A0A238HCQ1-F1
#
_entry.id   AF-A0A238HCQ1-F1
#
_cell.length_a   1.000
_cell.length_b   1.000
_cell.length_c   1.000
_cell.angle_alpha   90.00
_cell.angle_beta   90.00
_cell.angle_gamma   90.00
#
_symmetry.space_group_name_H-M   'P 1'
#
loop_
_entity.id
_entity.type
_entity.pdbx_description
1 polymer ?
#
loop_
_entity_poly.entity_id
_entity_poly.type
_entity_poly.pdbx_seq_one_letter_code
_entity_poly.pdbx_strand_id
1 'polypeptide(L)'
;MRNLAWDRKYDGYLLRFHIGATGSEDVLLAECGLKDIRFVTQEGGSVGINFKVKAHPKDDEDHGKIARRVQQEIGITLTPPDDYVEPGLFSDPVGIDDENRDPFEGSDLARDEQTTD
;
A
#
# COMPACT_ATOMS: atom_id res chain seq x y z
N MET A 1 -22.74 -8.90 9.72
CA MET A 1 -21.27 -9.06 9.57
C MET A 1 -20.65 -7.69 9.51
N ARG A 2 -19.61 -7.42 10.31
CA ARG A 2 -18.86 -6.16 10.23
C ARG A 2 -17.93 -6.25 9.02
N ASN A 3 -18.22 -5.48 7.97
CA ASN A 3 -17.31 -5.36 6.85
C ASN A 3 -16.02 -4.73 7.35
N LEU A 4 -14.88 -5.38 7.13
CA LEU A 4 -13.58 -4.78 7.40
C LEU A 4 -13.36 -3.73 6.31
N ALA A 5 -13.55 -2.47 6.67
CA ALA A 5 -13.47 -1.34 5.75
C ALA A 5 -12.32 -0.42 6.17
N TRP A 6 -11.43 -0.14 5.23
CA TRP A 6 -10.39 0.88 5.37
C TRP A 6 -10.77 2.10 4.54
N ASP A 7 -11.24 3.13 5.24
CA ASP A 7 -11.56 4.44 4.66
C ASP A 7 -10.35 5.39 4.68
N ARG A 8 -9.19 4.86 4.30
CA ARG A 8 -7.96 5.64 4.10
C ARG A 8 -7.75 5.87 2.61
N LYS A 9 -7.25 7.04 2.26
CA LYS A 9 -6.79 7.37 0.91
C LYS A 9 -5.31 7.04 0.80
N TYR A 10 -4.95 6.40 -0.30
CA TYR A 10 -3.59 6.00 -0.62
C TYR A 10 -3.26 6.58 -1.99
N ASP A 11 -2.60 7.74 -2.00
CA ASP A 11 -2.28 8.48 -3.21
C ASP A 11 -0.85 8.13 -3.70
N GLY A 12 -0.56 8.44 -4.97
CA GLY A 12 0.77 8.25 -5.55
C GLY A 12 1.06 6.86 -6.12
N TYR A 13 0.07 5.97 -6.19
CA TYR A 13 0.26 4.63 -6.74
C TYR A 13 0.42 4.67 -8.27
N LEU A 14 1.22 3.74 -8.81
CA LEU A 14 1.27 3.47 -10.24
C LEU A 14 0.33 2.30 -10.55
N LEU A 15 -0.66 2.54 -11.40
CA LEU A 15 -1.58 1.50 -11.88
C LEU A 15 -1.20 1.09 -13.30
N ARG A 16 -0.87 -0.19 -13.48
CA ARG A 16 -0.68 -0.80 -14.80
C ARG A 16 -1.87 -1.67 -15.13
N PHE A 17 -2.53 -1.36 -16.24
CA PHE A 17 -3.51 -2.24 -16.88
C PHE A 17 -2.80 -3.18 -17.82
N HIS A 18 -3.00 -4.49 -17.62
CA HIS A 18 -2.49 -5.49 -18.55
C HIS A 18 -3.44 -5.64 -19.72
N ILE A 19 -3.05 -5.10 -20.87
CA ILE A 19 -3.85 -5.14 -22.09
C ILE A 19 -3.10 -6.01 -23.09
N GLY A 20 -3.74 -7.11 -23.48
CA GLY A 20 -3.12 -8.12 -24.35
C GLY A 20 -2.31 -9.17 -23.57
N ALA A 21 -1.61 -10.03 -24.31
CA ALA A 21 -0.91 -11.19 -23.75
C ALA A 21 0.58 -10.95 -23.46
N THR A 22 1.21 -9.97 -24.13
CA THR A 22 2.66 -9.76 -24.12
C THR A 22 3.11 -8.53 -23.35
N GLY A 23 2.18 -7.75 -22.80
CA GLY A 23 2.49 -6.51 -22.06
C GLY A 23 2.81 -5.29 -22.94
N SER A 24 2.85 -5.45 -24.27
CA SER A 24 3.21 -4.38 -25.22
C SER A 24 2.13 -3.31 -25.37
N GLU A 25 0.89 -3.62 -25.03
CA GLU A 25 -0.23 -2.68 -25.07
C GLU A 25 -0.64 -2.21 -23.66
N ASP A 26 0.16 -2.52 -22.65
CA ASP A 26 -0.14 -2.17 -21.25
C ASP A 26 -0.25 -0.66 -21.08
N VAL A 27 -1.29 -0.24 -20.38
CA VAL A 27 -1.54 1.18 -20.09
C VAL A 27 -1.05 1.49 -18.69
N LEU A 28 -0.17 2.48 -18.59
CA LEU A 28 0.43 2.93 -17.33
C LEU A 28 -0.19 4.25 -16.89
N LEU A 29 -0.83 4.25 -15.72
CA LEU A 29 -1.41 5.43 -15.10
C LEU A 29 -0.62 5.77 -13.84
N ALA A 30 0.15 6.86 -13.90
CA ALA A 30 0.86 7.41 -12.76
C ALA A 30 -0.08 8.19 -11.83
N GLU A 31 0.35 8.38 -10.57
CA GLU A 31 -0.34 9.21 -9.57
C GLU A 31 -1.79 8.81 -9.31
N CYS A 32 -2.06 7.51 -9.25
CA CYS A 32 -3.36 6.97 -8.93
C CYS A 32 -3.64 7.03 -7.42
N GLY A 33 -4.89 7.36 -7.07
CA GLY A 33 -5.40 7.35 -5.70
C GLY A 33 -6.28 6.12 -5.44
N LEU A 34 -5.88 5.27 -4.51
CA LEU A 34 -6.63 4.12 -4.03
C LEU A 34 -7.46 4.52 -2.78
N LYS A 35 -8.72 4.10 -2.70
CA LYS A 35 -9.61 4.37 -1.57
C LYS A 35 -10.68 3.29 -1.40
N ASP A 36 -11.37 3.33 -0.27
CA ASP A 36 -12.59 2.54 -0.01
C ASP A 36 -12.34 1.02 -0.13
N ILE A 37 -11.28 0.54 0.54
CA ILE A 37 -10.90 -0.87 0.54
C ILE A 37 -11.82 -1.62 1.49
N ARG A 38 -12.50 -2.67 1.01
CA ARG A 38 -13.43 -3.49 1.79
C ARG A 38 -13.17 -4.97 1.57
N PHE A 39 -13.15 -5.71 2.66
CA PHE A 39 -13.09 -7.17 2.65
C PHE A 39 -14.49 -7.72 2.91
N VAL A 40 -14.95 -8.56 2.00
CA VAL A 40 -16.24 -9.23 2.07
C VAL A 40 -15.96 -10.71 2.18
N THR A 41 -16.19 -11.27 3.36
CA THR A 41 -16.14 -12.71 3.57
C THR A 41 -17.26 -13.37 2.79
N GLN A 42 -16.94 -14.40 2.02
CA GLN A 42 -17.89 -15.18 1.24
C GLN A 42 -18.05 -16.57 1.88
N GLU A 43 -19.19 -17.20 1.59
CA GLU A 43 -19.43 -18.59 1.98
C GLU A 43 -18.37 -19.50 1.32
N GLY A 44 -17.84 -20.47 2.08
CA GLY A 44 -16.76 -21.35 1.60
C GLY A 44 -15.34 -20.87 1.94
N GLY A 45 -15.18 -19.82 2.75
CA GLY A 45 -13.87 -19.39 3.26
C GLY A 45 -13.10 -18.43 2.34
N SER A 46 -13.69 -18.02 1.22
CA SER A 46 -13.13 -17.02 0.32
C SER A 46 -13.34 -15.59 0.85
N VAL A 47 -12.48 -14.67 0.46
CA VAL A 47 -12.61 -13.24 0.78
C VAL A 47 -12.55 -12.43 -0.51
N GLY A 48 -13.64 -11.72 -0.81
CA GLY A 48 -13.67 -10.74 -1.88
C GLY A 48 -13.08 -9.41 -1.41
N ILE A 49 -12.15 -8.86 -2.18
CA ILE A 49 -11.56 -7.55 -1.91
C ILE A 49 -12.15 -6.55 -2.91
N ASN A 50 -12.76 -5.48 -2.40
CA ASN A 50 -13.29 -4.39 -3.22
C ASN A 50 -12.54 -3.12 -2.90
N PHE A 51 -12.09 -2.39 -3.91
CA PHE A 51 -11.44 -1.09 -3.74
C PHE A 51 -11.74 -0.19 -4.94
N LYS A 52 -11.55 1.12 -4.78
CA LYS A 52 -11.73 2.10 -5.84
C LYS A 52 -10.39 2.76 -6.16
N VAL A 53 -10.01 2.75 -7.43
CA VAL A 53 -8.85 3.50 -7.93
C VAL A 53 -9.34 4.71 -8.72
N LYS A 54 -8.81 5.88 -8.40
CA LYS A 54 -8.99 7.11 -9.17
C LYS A 54 -7.69 7.37 -9.92
N ALA A 55 -7.78 7.35 -11.25
CA ALA A 55 -6.65 7.58 -12.14
C ALA A 55 -7.02 8.65 -13.17
N HIS A 56 -6.01 9.36 -13.66
CA HIS A 56 -6.16 10.42 -14.67
C HIS A 56 -5.33 10.06 -15.91
N PRO A 57 -5.90 9.35 -16.91
CA PRO A 57 -5.22 9.11 -18.17
C PRO A 57 -4.94 10.44 -18.88
N LYS A 58 -3.72 10.59 -19.39
CA LYS A 58 -3.28 11.82 -20.10
C LYS A 58 -3.68 11.79 -21.58
N ASP A 59 -3.80 10.60 -22.17
CA ASP A 59 -4.12 10.41 -23.59
C ASP A 59 -5.54 9.83 -23.77
N ASP A 60 -6.23 10.28 -24.81
CA ASP A 60 -7.56 9.80 -25.20
C ASP A 60 -7.49 8.36 -25.75
N GLU A 61 -6.35 7.97 -26.36
CA GLU A 61 -6.14 6.60 -26.83
C GLU A 61 -6.12 5.60 -25.66
N ASP A 62 -5.41 5.93 -24.58
CA ASP A 62 -5.32 5.11 -23.37
C ASP A 62 -6.67 5.01 -22.67
N HIS A 63 -7.41 6.12 -22.62
CA HIS A 63 -8.78 6.11 -22.12
C HIS A 63 -9.69 5.19 -22.95
N GLY A 64 -9.57 5.23 -24.29
CA GLY A 64 -10.30 4.36 -25.20
C GLY A 64 -9.98 2.87 -25.01
N LYS A 65 -8.71 2.52 -24.80
CA LYS A 65 -8.27 1.15 -24.51
C LYS A 65 -8.89 0.62 -23.21
N ILE A 66 -8.90 1.43 -22.15
CA ILE A 66 -9.49 1.06 -20.86
C ILE A 66 -11.02 0.96 -20.97
N ALA A 67 -11.68 1.92 -21.63
CA ALA A 67 -13.14 1.96 -21.75
C ALA A 67 -13.72 0.71 -22.45
N ARG A 68 -12.99 0.13 -23.40
CA ARG A 68 -13.39 -1.12 -24.08
C ARG A 68 -13.33 -2.36 -23.19
N ARG A 69 -12.71 -2.28 -22.01
CA ARG A 69 -12.56 -3.40 -21.05
C ARG A 69 -13.52 -3.31 -19.86
N VAL A 70 -14.44 -2.35 -19.87
CA VAL A 70 -15.51 -2.26 -18.86
C VAL A 70 -16.31 -3.57 -18.87
N GLN A 71 -16.56 -4.13 -17.68
CA GLN A 71 -17.22 -5.44 -17.46
C GLN A 71 -16.43 -6.67 -17.94
N GLN A 72 -15.15 -6.53 -18.32
CA GLN A 72 -14.28 -7.66 -18.63
C GLN A 72 -13.32 -7.90 -17.46
N GLU A 73 -12.92 -9.16 -17.27
CA GLU A 73 -11.84 -9.49 -16.35
C GLU A 73 -10.51 -9.01 -16.93
N ILE A 74 -9.74 -8.30 -16.12
CA ILE A 74 -8.44 -7.74 -16.49
C ILE A 74 -7.45 -7.95 -15.37
N GLY A 75 -6.19 -8.20 -15.75
CA GLY A 75 -5.08 -8.13 -14.80
C GLY A 75 -4.68 -6.68 -14.56
N ILE A 76 -4.39 -6.35 -13.30
CA ILE A 76 -3.80 -5.06 -12.94
C ILE A 76 -2.60 -5.27 -12.02
N THR A 77 -1.61 -4.38 -12.12
CA THR A 77 -0.55 -4.24 -11.13
C THR A 77 -0.67 -2.87 -10.47
N LEU A 78 -0.64 -2.83 -9.13
CA LEU A 78 -0.57 -1.61 -8.34
C LEU A 78 0.80 -1.55 -7.67
N THR A 79 1.63 -0.57 -8.05
CA THR A 79 2.95 -0.34 -7.44
C THR A 79 2.85 0.86 -6.50
N PRO A 80 3.33 0.75 -5.25
CA PRO A 80 3.38 1.89 -4.33
C PRO A 80 4.36 2.98 -4.82
N PRO A 81 4.20 4.25 -4.39
CA PRO A 81 5.18 5.30 -4.68
C PRO A 81 6.52 5.03 -3.99
N ASP A 82 7.61 5.59 -4.53
CA ASP A 82 8.96 5.41 -3.97
C ASP A 82 9.14 6.04 -2.57
N ASP A 83 8.33 7.06 -2.23
CA ASP A 83 8.29 7.70 -0.90
C ASP A 83 7.24 7.04 0.03
N TYR A 84 6.89 5.78 -0.25
CA TYR A 84 5.99 5.02 0.63
C TYR A 84 6.73 4.66 1.91
N VAL A 85 6.55 5.47 2.95
CA VAL A 85 6.86 5.06 4.32
C VAL A 85 5.85 4.00 4.72
N GLU A 86 6.29 2.75 4.87
CA GLU A 86 5.46 1.68 5.38
C GLU A 86 4.87 2.15 6.72
N PRO A 87 3.54 2.35 6.84
CA PRO A 87 2.94 2.69 8.11
C PRO A 87 3.04 1.42 8.94
N GLY A 88 4.15 1.28 9.66
CA GLY A 88 4.61 0.01 10.17
C GLY A 88 3.48 -0.73 10.87
N LEU A 89 3.23 -1.95 10.41
CA LEU A 89 2.39 -2.89 11.15
C LEU A 89 3.00 -3.17 12.54
N PHE A 90 4.30 -2.87 12.69
CA PHE A 90 5.08 -2.82 13.93
C PHE A 90 5.99 -1.58 13.98
N SER A 91 5.55 -0.40 13.52
CA SER A 91 6.40 0.79 13.68
C SER A 91 6.45 1.15 15.17
N ASP A 92 7.54 0.76 15.82
CA ASP A 92 8.04 1.44 17.01
C ASP A 92 8.13 2.93 16.69
N PRO A 93 7.85 3.83 17.66
CA PRO A 93 8.03 5.25 17.44
C PRO A 93 9.45 5.46 16.93
N VAL A 94 9.56 6.22 15.83
CA VAL A 94 10.85 6.65 15.25
C VAL A 94 11.60 7.41 16.33
N GLY A 95 12.30 6.66 17.17
CA GLY A 95 13.32 7.11 18.09
C GLY A 95 14.56 7.23 17.23
N ILE A 96 14.84 8.46 16.84
CA ILE A 96 16.17 9.05 16.66
C ILE A 96 17.29 8.03 16.91
N ASP A 97 18.09 7.75 15.87
CA ASP A 97 19.40 7.09 15.93
C ASP A 97 20.27 7.69 17.04
N ASP A 98 20.08 7.22 18.26
CA ASP A 98 21.03 7.42 19.34
C ASP A 98 21.65 6.06 19.62
N GLU A 99 22.72 5.76 18.87
CA GLU A 99 23.51 4.52 19.01
C GLU A 99 24.09 4.33 20.42
N ASN A 100 23.88 5.28 21.35
CA ASN A 100 24.26 5.21 22.75
C ASN A 100 23.10 5.03 23.74
N ARG A 101 21.85 4.88 23.30
CA ARG A 101 20.75 4.69 24.26
C ARG A 101 20.80 3.28 24.87
N ASP A 102 21.09 3.21 26.17
CA ASP A 102 21.10 1.95 26.92
C ASP A 102 19.69 1.32 26.83
N PRO A 103 19.55 0.11 26.25
CA PRO A 103 18.26 -0.56 26.13
C PRO A 103 17.63 -0.93 27.48
N PHE A 104 18.36 -0.78 28.60
CA PHE A 104 17.87 -1.02 29.96
C PHE A 104 17.62 0.27 30.77
N GLU A 105 17.65 1.45 30.13
CA GLU A 105 17.38 2.73 30.77
C GLU A 105 16.00 2.72 31.48
N GLY A 106 16.00 2.74 32.82
CA GLY A 106 14.78 2.66 33.66
C GLY A 106 14.40 1.26 34.15
N SER A 107 15.17 0.23 33.83
CA SER A 107 15.10 -1.11 34.43
C SER A 107 16.14 -1.26 35.55
N ASP A 108 15.90 -2.22 36.44
CA ASP A 108 16.86 -2.74 37.44
C ASP A 108 18.18 -3.27 36.85
N LEU A 109 18.25 -3.45 35.52
CA LEU A 109 19.42 -3.88 34.77
C LEU A 109 20.17 -2.74 34.07
N ALA A 110 19.78 -1.47 34.31
CA ALA A 110 20.51 -0.32 33.81
C ALA A 110 21.99 -0.38 34.24
N ARG A 111 22.91 -0.04 33.34
CA ARG A 111 24.34 -0.05 33.65
C ARG A 111 24.65 1.08 34.63
N ASP A 112 24.66 0.77 35.93
CA ASP A 112 25.22 1.67 36.93
C ASP A 112 26.72 1.81 36.65
N GLU A 113 27.18 3.01 36.32
CA GLU A 113 28.59 3.38 36.26
C GLU A 113 29.19 3.29 37.68
N GLN A 114 29.54 2.08 38.12
CA GLN A 114 30.26 1.86 39.36
C GLN A 114 31.73 1.49 39.10
N THR A 115 32.57 2.33 39.69
CA THR A 115 33.90 2.04 40.24
C THR A 115 35.07 2.42 39.35
N THR A 116 35.70 3.56 39.64
CA THR A 116 37.14 3.56 39.90
C THR A 116 37.43 4.61 40.98
N ASP A 117 37.81 4.12 42.16
CA ASP A 117 38.60 4.85 43.16
C ASP A 117 40.04 4.99 42.65
#